data_AF-A0AAD0PZE8-F1
#
_entry.id   AF-A0AAD0PZE8-F1
#
_cell.length_a   1.000
_cell.length_b   1.000
_cell.length_c   1.000
_cell.angle_alpha   90.00
_cell.angle_beta   90.00
_cell.angle_gamma   90.00
#
_symmetry.space_group_name_H-M   'P 1'
#
loop_
_entity.id
_entity.type
_entity.pdbx_description
1 polymer ?
#
loop_
_entity_poly.entity_id
_entity_poly.type
_entity_poly.pdbx_seq_one_letter_code
_entity_poly.pdbx_strand_id
1 'polypeptide(L)'
;MELSEKILALFLLNGHIILSIILLIVFIGMILSRKNNNLDVILTMPWKRFIVILLIIEFLLISPWAIFGFYMSIFTTDAPGSSLFYLNFSIVSVLVTLLIFIILFISCLIGSYKKYKLYKN
;
A
#
# COMPACT_ATOMS: atom_id res chain seq x y z
N MET A 1 -24.20 -14.37 -12.67
CA MET A 1 -23.53 -13.36 -11.83
C MET A 1 -23.79 -11.99 -12.44
N GLU A 2 -24.53 -11.16 -11.71
CA GLU A 2 -24.86 -9.80 -12.12
C GLU A 2 -23.61 -8.89 -12.10
N LEU A 3 -23.66 -7.74 -12.78
CA LEU A 3 -22.53 -6.80 -12.85
C LEU A 3 -22.13 -6.29 -11.45
N SER A 4 -23.12 -6.03 -10.60
CA SER A 4 -22.95 -5.61 -9.20
C SER A 4 -22.10 -6.60 -8.40
N GLU A 5 -22.40 -7.89 -8.52
CA GLU A 5 -21.68 -8.97 -7.84
C GLU A 5 -20.22 -9.05 -8.32
N LYS A 6 -19.97 -8.81 -9.62
CA LYS A 6 -18.61 -8.86 -10.19
C LYS A 6 -17.75 -7.72 -9.65
N ILE A 7 -18.33 -6.52 -9.54
CA ILE A 7 -17.67 -5.35 -8.95
C ILE A 7 -17.36 -5.62 -7.48
N LEU A 8 -18.33 -6.17 -6.73
CA LEU A 8 -18.14 -6.50 -5.32
C LEU A 8 -17.03 -7.54 -5.12
N ALA A 9 -16.99 -8.59 -5.95
CA ALA A 9 -15.93 -9.60 -5.91
C ALA A 9 -14.56 -8.97 -6.20
N LEU A 10 -14.45 -8.09 -7.20
CA LEU A 10 -13.19 -7.39 -7.49
C LEU A 10 -12.70 -6.57 -6.30
N PHE A 11 -13.59 -5.85 -5.64
CA PHE A 11 -13.26 -5.04 -4.47
C PHE A 11 -12.85 -5.92 -3.27
N LEU A 12 -13.59 -6.98 -2.98
CA LEU A 12 -13.29 -7.88 -1.87
C LEU A 12 -11.96 -8.61 -2.06
N LEU A 13 -11.62 -8.99 -3.29
CA LEU A 13 -10.37 -9.69 -3.58
C LEU A 13 -9.17 -8.73 -3.63
N ASN A 14 -9.35 -7.50 -4.14
CA ASN A 14 -8.22 -6.62 -4.48
C ASN A 14 -8.25 -5.25 -3.80
N GLY A 15 -9.15 -5.04 -2.84
CA GLY A 15 -9.29 -3.75 -2.13
C GLY A 15 -8.03 -3.31 -1.37
N HIS A 16 -7.12 -4.24 -1.08
CA HIS A 16 -5.80 -3.93 -0.52
C HIS A 16 -5.02 -2.88 -1.36
N ILE A 17 -5.15 -2.88 -2.69
CA ILE A 17 -4.49 -1.88 -3.55
C ILE A 17 -4.98 -0.47 -3.28
N ILE A 18 -6.28 -0.31 -3.00
CA ILE A 18 -6.90 0.98 -2.70
C ILE A 18 -6.34 1.51 -1.38
N LEU A 19 -6.17 0.63 -0.38
CA LEU A 19 -5.57 0.99 0.89
C LEU A 19 -4.11 1.46 0.70
N SER A 20 -3.31 0.75 -0.09
CA SER A 20 -1.94 1.14 -0.41
C SER A 20 -1.86 2.49 -1.14
N ILE A 21 -2.77 2.76 -2.08
CA ILE A 21 -2.86 4.05 -2.78
C ILE A 21 -3.22 5.17 -1.80
N ILE A 22 -4.18 4.95 -0.90
CA ILE A 22 -4.55 5.93 0.14
C ILE A 22 -3.34 6.26 1.02
N LEU A 23 -2.58 5.26 1.45
CA LEU A 23 -1.36 5.48 2.23
C LEU A 23 -0.34 6.33 1.48
N LEU A 24 -0.15 6.07 0.18
CA LEU A 24 0.74 6.85 -0.67
C LEU A 24 0.30 8.32 -0.76
N ILE A 25 -0.99 8.56 -1.00
CA ILE A 25 -1.57 9.90 -1.07
C ILE A 25 -1.37 10.64 0.26
N VAL A 26 -1.67 9.99 1.39
CA VAL A 26 -1.47 10.57 2.74
C VAL A 26 0.00 10.94 2.95
N PHE A 27 0.92 10.04 2.59
CA PHE A 27 2.36 10.30 2.73
C PHE A 27 2.83 11.50 1.91
N ILE A 28 2.43 11.57 0.63
CA ILE A 28 2.76 12.69 -0.25
C ILE A 28 2.13 13.99 0.28
N GLY A 29 0.86 13.94 0.70
CA GLY A 29 0.16 15.08 1.29
C GLY A 29 0.86 15.62 2.54
N MET A 30 1.37 14.74 3.40
CA MET A 30 2.17 15.13 4.56
C MET A 30 3.48 15.83 4.19
N ILE A 31 4.15 15.41 3.12
CA ILE A 31 5.36 16.06 2.60
C ILE A 31 5.04 17.42 2.01
N LEU A 32 4.03 17.49 1.13
CA LEU A 32 3.61 18.72 0.46
C LEU A 32 3.12 19.77 1.47
N SER A 33 2.34 19.36 2.47
CA SER A 33 1.85 20.26 3.53
C SER A 33 3.01 20.92 4.29
N ARG A 34 4.06 20.17 4.63
CA ARG A 34 5.26 20.73 5.30
C ARG A 34 5.99 21.71 4.39
N LYS A 35 6.18 21.34 3.12
CA LYS A 35 6.83 22.21 2.13
C LYS A 35 6.07 23.53 1.94
N ASN A 36 4.74 23.47 1.84
CA ASN A 36 3.90 24.67 1.68
C ASN A 36 3.97 25.59 2.90
N ASN A 37 4.20 25.03 4.09
CA ASN A 37 4.40 25.79 5.33
C ASN A 37 5.86 26.23 5.55
N ASN A 38 6.74 26.13 4.53
CA ASN A 38 8.18 26.41 4.62
C ASN A 38 8.92 25.63 5.73
N LEU A 39 8.38 24.47 6.12
CA LEU A 39 9.01 23.60 7.11
C LEU A 39 10.03 22.68 6.43
N ASP A 40 11.19 22.50 7.08
CA ASP A 40 12.14 21.49 6.63
C ASP A 40 11.51 20.09 6.80
N VAL A 41 11.26 19.43 5.67
CA VAL A 41 10.61 18.10 5.64
C VAL A 41 11.47 17.07 6.36
N ILE A 42 12.79 17.11 6.20
CA ILE A 42 13.71 16.15 6.82
C ILE A 42 13.63 16.25 8.34
N LEU A 43 13.61 17.47 8.89
CA LEU A 43 13.59 17.70 10.34
C LEU A 43 12.19 17.53 10.93
N THR A 44 11.13 17.98 10.26
CA THR A 44 9.78 18.02 10.84
C THR A 44 8.94 16.76 10.60
N MET A 45 9.32 15.93 9.63
CA MET A 45 8.60 14.68 9.37
C MET A 45 8.91 13.63 10.47
N PRO A 46 7.90 12.94 11.01
CA PRO A 46 8.08 11.91 12.02
C PRO A 46 8.43 10.56 11.38
N TRP A 47 9.55 10.50 10.62
CA TRP A 47 9.96 9.34 9.82
C TRP A 47 9.85 8.00 10.55
N LYS A 48 10.41 7.90 11.76
CA LYS A 48 10.39 6.66 12.56
C LYS A 48 8.96 6.22 12.93
N ARG A 49 8.08 7.15 13.31
CA ARG A 49 6.68 6.81 13.63
C ARG A 49 5.95 6.34 12.37
N PHE A 50 6.21 6.98 11.23
CA PHE A 50 5.63 6.57 9.97
C PHE A 50 6.08 5.17 9.56
N ILE A 51 7.36 4.80 9.75
CA ILE A 51 7.85 3.43 9.52
C ILE A 51 7.05 2.42 10.34
N VAL A 52 6.87 2.67 11.64
CA VAL A 52 6.12 1.77 12.53
C VAL A 52 4.68 1.62 12.07
N ILE A 53 3.99 2.73 11.78
CA ILE A 53 2.61 2.70 11.29
C ILE A 53 2.51 1.96 9.96
N LEU A 54 3.42 2.22 9.03
CA LEU A 54 3.48 1.58 7.73
C LEU A 54 3.65 0.06 7.87
N LEU A 55 4.55 -0.40 8.74
CA LEU A 55 4.75 -1.83 9.02
C LEU A 55 3.51 -2.48 9.65
N ILE A 56 2.85 -1.80 10.59
CA ILE A 56 1.63 -2.29 11.23
C ILE A 56 0.51 -2.46 10.20
N ILE A 57 0.27 -1.46 9.36
CA ILE A 57 -0.78 -1.52 8.34
C ILE A 57 -0.45 -2.58 7.29
N GLU A 58 0.80 -2.63 6.84
CA GLU A 58 1.24 -3.62 5.86
C GLU A 58 1.04 -5.06 6.38
N PHE A 59 1.48 -5.33 7.60
CA PHE A 59 1.46 -6.68 8.17
C PHE A 59 0.08 -7.11 8.66
N LEU A 60 -0.72 -6.21 9.23
CA LEU A 60 -2.02 -6.57 9.81
C LEU A 60 -3.19 -6.45 8.85
N LEU A 61 -3.11 -5.59 7.83
CA LEU A 61 -4.24 -5.32 6.94
C LEU A 61 -3.93 -5.72 5.50
N ILE A 62 -2.86 -5.16 4.93
CA ILE A 62 -2.58 -5.30 3.49
C ILE A 62 -2.14 -6.74 3.16
N SER A 63 -1.17 -7.29 3.88
CA SER A 63 -0.64 -8.63 3.62
C SER A 63 -1.69 -9.73 3.79
N PRO A 64 -2.47 -9.79 4.90
CA PRO A 64 -3.52 -10.80 5.04
C PRO A 64 -4.60 -10.68 3.96
N TRP A 65 -4.98 -9.44 3.60
CA TRP A 65 -5.96 -9.21 2.55
C TRP A 65 -5.42 -9.62 1.18
N ALA A 66 -4.18 -9.28 0.85
CA ALA A 66 -3.52 -9.68 -0.40
C ALA A 66 -3.44 -11.21 -0.52
N ILE A 67 -3.05 -11.92 0.56
CA ILE A 67 -2.99 -13.38 0.60
C ILE A 67 -4.40 -13.98 0.41
N PHE A 68 -5.39 -13.47 1.14
CA PHE A 68 -6.78 -13.93 1.03
C PHE A 68 -7.32 -13.72 -0.39
N GLY A 69 -7.12 -12.53 -0.94
CA GLY A 69 -7.54 -12.16 -2.29
C GLY A 69 -6.92 -13.03 -3.37
N PHE A 70 -5.61 -13.28 -3.27
CA PHE A 70 -4.89 -14.17 -4.18
C PHE A 70 -5.41 -15.61 -4.09
N TYR A 71 -5.54 -16.16 -2.87
CA TYR A 71 -6.03 -17.52 -2.66
C TYR A 71 -7.44 -17.70 -3.22
N MET A 72 -8.37 -16.81 -2.88
CA MET A 72 -9.74 -16.85 -3.38
C MET A 72 -9.82 -16.69 -4.89
N SER A 73 -8.92 -15.90 -5.50
CA SER A 73 -8.86 -15.75 -6.96
C SER A 73 -8.51 -17.05 -7.68
N ILE A 74 -7.73 -17.95 -7.05
CA ILE A 74 -7.46 -19.31 -7.57
C ILE A 74 -8.75 -20.15 -7.58
N PHE A 75 -9.55 -20.13 -6.52
CA PHE A 75 -10.81 -20.91 -6.51
C PHE A 75 -11.86 -20.36 -7.49
N THR A 76 -11.79 -19.07 -7.82
CA THR A 76 -12.67 -18.50 -8.86
C THR A 76 -12.32 -18.97 -10.27
N THR A 77 -11.12 -19.55 -10.50
CA THR A 77 -10.75 -20.11 -11.81
C THR A 77 -11.33 -21.51 -12.09
N ASP A 78 -11.87 -22.20 -11.08
CA ASP A 78 -12.36 -23.58 -11.23
C ASP A 78 -13.88 -23.69 -11.47
N ALA A 79 -14.59 -22.56 -11.53
CA ALA A 79 -16.04 -22.53 -11.76
C ALA A 79 -16.40 -22.55 -13.28
N PRO A 80 -17.51 -23.18 -13.69
CA PRO A 80 -17.98 -23.11 -15.08
C PRO A 80 -18.27 -21.66 -15.50
N GLY A 81 -17.56 -21.17 -16.53
CA GLY A 81 -17.59 -19.76 -16.96
C GLY A 81 -16.53 -18.88 -16.29
N SER A 82 -15.56 -19.47 -15.58
CA SER A 82 -14.44 -18.77 -14.97
C SER A 82 -13.53 -18.09 -15.99
N SER A 83 -12.89 -17.00 -15.55
CA SER A 83 -11.89 -16.30 -16.35
C SER A 83 -10.60 -16.15 -15.55
N LEU A 84 -9.46 -16.36 -16.22
CA LEU A 84 -8.12 -16.07 -15.68
C LEU A 84 -7.94 -14.62 -15.23
N PHE A 85 -8.90 -13.75 -15.54
CA PHE A 85 -8.91 -12.34 -15.22
C PHE A 85 -8.70 -12.07 -13.72
N TYR A 86 -9.44 -12.74 -12.83
CA TYR A 86 -9.35 -12.50 -11.39
C TYR A 86 -7.96 -12.83 -10.84
N LEU A 87 -7.39 -13.95 -11.26
CA LEU A 87 -6.05 -14.37 -10.87
C LEU A 87 -4.98 -13.40 -11.40
N ASN A 88 -5.03 -13.08 -12.70
CA ASN A 88 -4.08 -12.14 -13.31
C ASN A 88 -4.15 -10.76 -12.67
N PHE A 89 -5.37 -10.27 -12.43
CA PHE A 89 -5.59 -9.00 -11.76
C PHE A 89 -5.08 -9.02 -10.32
N SER A 90 -5.28 -10.12 -9.59
CA SER A 90 -4.74 -10.29 -8.24
C SER A 90 -3.22 -10.26 -8.19
N ILE A 91 -2.54 -10.96 -9.11
CA ILE A 91 -1.07 -10.93 -9.22
C ILE A 91 -0.57 -9.49 -9.45
N VAL A 92 -1.18 -8.79 -10.42
CA VAL A 92 -0.82 -7.39 -10.72
C VAL A 92 -1.08 -6.49 -9.50
N SER A 93 -2.21 -6.68 -8.81
CA SER A 93 -2.58 -5.93 -7.61
C SER A 93 -1.56 -6.09 -6.49
N VAL A 94 -1.11 -7.32 -6.21
CA VAL A 94 -0.09 -7.60 -5.21
C VAL A 94 1.25 -6.95 -5.59
N LEU A 95 1.65 -7.03 -6.85
CA LEU A 95 2.91 -6.42 -7.33
C LEU A 95 2.88 -4.89 -7.18
N VAL A 96 1.78 -4.24 -7.55
CA VAL A 96 1.62 -2.78 -7.39
C VAL A 96 1.64 -2.39 -5.92
N THR A 97 0.95 -3.15 -5.07
CA THR A 97 0.90 -2.93 -3.62
C THR A 97 2.30 -3.02 -2.99
N LEU A 98 3.06 -4.06 -3.34
CA LEU A 98 4.42 -4.26 -2.87
C LEU A 98 5.36 -3.15 -3.34
N LEU A 99 5.21 -2.70 -4.60
CA LEU A 99 5.98 -1.58 -5.15
C LEU A 99 5.71 -0.28 -4.38
N ILE A 100 4.44 0.02 -4.08
CA ILE A 100 4.07 1.19 -3.26
C ILE A 100 4.71 1.09 -1.87
N PHE A 101 4.60 -0.06 -1.22
CA PHE A 101 5.18 -0.28 0.11
C PHE A 101 6.69 -0.04 0.11
N ILE A 102 7.42 -0.60 -0.88
CA ILE A 102 8.87 -0.41 -1.00
C ILE A 102 9.24 1.07 -1.14
N ILE A 103 8.53 1.81 -2.02
CA ILE A 103 8.79 3.23 -2.22
C ILE A 103 8.60 4.01 -0.91
N LEU A 104 7.49 3.76 -0.21
CA LEU A 104 7.20 4.41 1.07
C LEU A 104 8.25 4.07 2.13
N PHE A 105 8.60 2.79 2.25
CA PHE A 105 9.54 2.31 3.25
C PHE A 105 10.95 2.87 3.03
N ILE A 106 11.48 2.80 1.81
CA ILE A 106 12.79 3.37 1.44
C ILE A 106 12.80 4.88 1.69
N SER A 107 11.76 5.59 1.26
CA SER A 107 11.67 7.05 1.48
C SER A 107 11.76 7.40 2.96
N CYS A 108 11.10 6.62 3.81
CA CYS A 108 11.13 6.84 5.26
C CYS A 108 12.48 6.49 5.89
N LEU A 109 13.14 5.42 5.46
CA LEU A 109 14.48 5.07 5.91
C LEU A 109 15.49 6.17 5.56
N ILE A 110 15.47 6.65 4.32
CA ILE A 110 16.34 7.75 3.86
C ILE A 110 16.08 9.01 4.69
N GLY A 111 14.81 9.38 4.89
CA GLY A 111 14.44 10.54 5.69
C GLY A 111 14.90 10.43 7.15
N SER A 112 14.70 9.27 7.78
CA SER A 112 15.13 9.00 9.15
C SER A 112 16.66 9.06 9.29
N TYR A 113 17.40 8.48 8.34
CA TYR A 113 18.85 8.50 8.33
C TYR A 113 19.42 9.92 8.19
N LYS A 114 18.90 10.70 7.24
CA LYS A 114 19.31 12.10 7.05
C LYS A 114 19.04 12.92 8.32
N LYS A 115 17.86 12.76 8.93
CA LYS A 115 17.52 13.44 10.19
C LYS A 115 18.47 13.06 11.33
N TYR A 116 18.80 11.78 11.48
CA TYR A 116 19.77 11.34 12.49
C TYR A 116 21.16 11.95 12.27
N LYS A 117 21.63 12.01 11.03
CA LYS A 117 22.93 12.62 10.69
C LYS A 117 22.98 14.11 11.04
N LEU A 118 21.87 14.84 10.87
CA LEU A 118 21.77 16.26 11.22
C LEU A 118 21.82 16.52 12.73
N TYR A 119 21.33 15.61 13.57
CA TYR A 119 21.41 15.76 15.04
C TYR A 119 22.74 15.31 15.64
N LYS A 120 23.55 14.56 14.88
CA LYS A 120 24.84 14.05 15.34
C LYS A 120 25.97 15.07 15.13
N ASN A 121 25.81 15.99 14.19
CA ASN A 121 26.73 17.09 13.90
C ASN A 121 26.29 18.36 14.63
#